data_AF-A0A4S4DRG2-F1
#
_entry.id   AF-A0A4S4DRG2-F1
#
_cell.length_a   1.000
_cell.length_b   1.000
_cell.length_c   1.000
_cell.angle_alpha   90.00
_cell.angle_beta   90.00
_cell.angle_gamma   90.00
#
_symmetry.space_group_name_H-M   'P 1'
#
loop_
_entity.id
_entity.type
_entity.pdbx_description
1 polymer ?
#
loop_
_entity_poly.entity_id
_entity_poly.type
_entity_poly.pdbx_seq_one_letter_code
_entity_poly.pdbx_strand_id
1 'polypeptide(L)'
;MGLTSLKQQLLSKIATNDEHGENTPYFDGWKAYDNDPFHLTKNPNGVIQMGLAENQLCFDLIKEWIEKNPTASICTAEGSMAFKDIANFQDYHGLLEFRTVRLLDPYAVAKFMGRVRGGRVKFDPNRIVMSGGATGANETIMFCLADRGDAFLVPSPYYPAFVRDLRWRTGVQIIPVTCESSNNFQITIEALEEAYNKAIEANIRVKGLIITNPSNPLGTILDKDTLKSLVNFINERNIHLVCDEIYAATIFRPPHFTSISEVIQDMDSNDDLIHIVYNVEFWISLFPNSILTRCNAF
;
A
#
# COMPACT_ATOMS: atom_id res chain seq x y z
N MET A 1 3.76 43.97 -6.87
CA MET A 1 4.48 42.96 -6.06
C MET A 1 3.91 42.75 -4.64
N GLY A 2 2.73 43.27 -4.27
CA GLY A 2 2.27 43.26 -2.87
C GLY A 2 1.08 42.37 -2.49
N LEU A 3 0.44 41.65 -3.43
CA LEU A 3 -0.79 40.88 -3.15
C LEU A 3 -0.59 39.35 -3.13
N THR A 4 0.43 38.84 -3.80
CA THR A 4 0.81 37.41 -3.76
C THR A 4 1.52 37.02 -2.45
N SER A 5 2.25 37.95 -1.84
CA SER A 5 3.01 37.73 -0.61
C SER A 5 2.15 37.59 0.65
N LEU A 6 1.00 38.26 0.73
CA LEU A 6 0.10 38.19 1.90
C LEU A 6 -0.75 36.91 1.92
N LYS A 7 -1.12 36.36 0.76
CA LYS A 7 -1.87 35.08 0.66
C LYS A 7 -1.02 33.88 1.08
N GLN A 8 0.28 33.89 0.80
CA GLN A 8 1.21 32.83 1.22
C GLN A 8 1.42 32.78 2.74
N GLN A 9 1.12 33.85 3.49
CA GLN A 9 1.29 33.87 4.94
C GLN A 9 0.11 33.28 5.74
N LEU A 10 -1.05 33.05 5.11
CA LEU A 10 -2.25 32.51 5.78
C LEU A 10 -2.33 30.98 5.76
N LEU A 11 -1.75 30.34 4.75
CA LEU A 11 -1.80 28.89 4.57
C LEU A 11 -0.64 28.21 5.32
N SER A 12 -0.86 26.95 5.72
CA SER A 12 0.20 26.17 6.38
C SER A 12 1.34 25.86 5.40
N LYS A 13 2.54 25.58 5.93
CA LYS A 13 3.69 25.18 5.10
C LYS A 13 3.40 23.95 4.23
N ILE A 14 2.60 23.01 4.75
CA ILE A 14 2.18 21.81 4.01
C ILE A 14 1.28 22.18 2.82
N ALA A 15 0.37 23.13 3.02
CA ALA A 15 -0.57 23.55 1.97
C ALA A 15 0.11 24.39 0.86
N THR A 16 1.24 25.03 1.15
CA THR A 16 1.94 25.90 0.20
C THR A 16 3.20 25.28 -0.40
N ASN A 17 3.60 24.07 0.00
CA ASN A 17 4.79 23.43 -0.53
C ASN A 17 4.50 22.66 -1.83
N ASP A 18 5.53 22.46 -2.64
CA ASP A 18 5.44 21.72 -3.91
C ASP A 18 5.70 20.21 -3.73
N GLU A 19 5.67 19.69 -2.49
CA GLU A 19 5.99 18.29 -2.18
C GLU A 19 4.96 17.29 -2.74
N HIS A 20 3.80 17.77 -3.24
CA HIS A 20 2.81 16.94 -3.95
C HIS A 20 3.32 16.41 -5.32
N GLY A 21 4.29 17.10 -5.95
CA GLY A 21 5.04 16.57 -7.10
C GLY A 21 4.37 16.60 -8.48
N GLU A 22 3.11 17.03 -8.62
CA GLU A 22 2.39 17.08 -9.92
C GLU A 22 3.03 17.99 -10.98
N ASN A 23 3.83 18.97 -10.54
CA ASN A 23 4.56 19.88 -11.41
C ASN A 23 5.88 19.31 -11.93
N THR A 24 6.19 18.03 -11.66
CA THR A 24 7.44 17.40 -12.10
C THR A 24 7.36 16.89 -13.56
N PRO A 25 8.51 16.75 -14.25
CA PRO A 25 8.57 16.18 -15.60
C PRO A 25 8.02 14.75 -15.71
N TYR A 26 7.91 14.02 -14.59
CA TYR A 26 7.36 12.66 -14.57
C TYR A 26 5.87 12.60 -14.95
N PHE A 27 5.14 13.71 -14.87
CA PHE A 27 3.73 13.78 -15.26
C PHE A 27 3.52 14.12 -16.75
N ASP A 28 4.58 14.37 -17.52
CA ASP A 28 4.44 14.76 -18.94
C ASP A 28 3.78 13.65 -19.77
N GLY A 29 4.11 12.38 -19.49
CA GLY A 29 3.45 11.23 -20.12
C GLY A 29 1.97 11.12 -19.76
N TRP A 30 1.60 11.42 -18.51
CA TRP A 30 0.20 11.42 -18.08
C TRP A 30 -0.59 12.56 -18.76
N LYS A 31 -0.02 13.76 -18.80
CA LYS A 31 -0.60 14.92 -19.51
C LYS A 31 -0.76 14.63 -21.00
N ALA A 32 0.20 13.94 -21.63
CA ALA A 32 0.09 13.53 -23.03
C ALA A 32 -1.11 12.60 -23.25
N TYR A 33 -1.32 11.61 -22.37
CA TYR A 33 -2.49 10.75 -22.40
C TYR A 33 -3.81 11.52 -22.22
N ASP A 34 -3.89 12.39 -21.21
CA ASP A 34 -5.12 13.16 -20.94
C ASP A 34 -5.50 14.10 -22.10
N ASN A 35 -4.50 14.64 -22.80
CA ASN A 35 -4.71 15.54 -23.94
C ASN A 35 -5.10 14.81 -25.23
N ASP A 36 -4.62 13.59 -25.45
CA ASP A 36 -4.84 12.82 -26.68
C ASP A 36 -5.09 11.34 -26.38
N PRO A 37 -6.18 10.97 -25.69
CA PRO A 37 -6.40 9.60 -25.25
C PRO A 37 -6.76 8.70 -26.43
N PHE A 38 -6.10 7.55 -26.52
CA PHE A 38 -6.44 6.51 -27.48
C PHE A 38 -7.88 6.05 -27.32
N HIS A 39 -8.57 5.87 -28.44
CA HIS A 39 -9.86 5.19 -28.49
C HIS A 39 -9.99 4.43 -29.81
N LEU A 40 -10.34 3.14 -29.73
CA LEU A 40 -10.34 2.22 -30.88
C LEU A 40 -11.02 2.76 -32.15
N THR A 41 -12.19 3.41 -32.00
CA THR A 41 -12.91 4.02 -33.13
C THR A 41 -12.84 5.55 -33.21
N LYS A 42 -12.86 6.27 -32.07
CA LYS A 42 -12.93 7.73 -32.02
C LYS A 42 -11.56 8.41 -32.19
N ASN A 43 -10.49 7.77 -31.72
CA ASN A 43 -9.14 8.31 -31.77
C ASN A 43 -8.10 7.18 -31.85
N PRO A 44 -8.01 6.47 -32.98
CA PRO A 44 -7.14 5.30 -33.11
C PRO A 44 -5.64 5.64 -33.09
N ASN A 45 -5.27 6.93 -33.22
CA ASN A 45 -3.90 7.40 -33.19
C ASN A 45 -3.50 8.04 -31.85
N GLY A 46 -4.43 8.09 -30.87
CA GLY A 46 -4.15 8.67 -29.57
C GLY A 46 -3.18 7.83 -28.74
N VAL A 47 -2.76 8.39 -27.61
CA VAL A 47 -1.84 7.80 -26.65
C VAL A 47 -2.53 6.66 -25.89
N ILE A 48 -1.92 5.48 -25.89
CA ILE A 48 -2.39 4.32 -25.12
C ILE A 48 -1.86 4.42 -23.68
N GLN A 49 -2.74 4.30 -22.69
CA GLN A 49 -2.35 4.30 -21.28
C GLN A 49 -1.69 2.97 -20.91
N MET A 50 -0.41 3.03 -20.53
CA MET A 50 0.37 1.87 -20.04
C MET A 50 1.12 2.19 -18.74
N GLY A 51 0.93 3.39 -18.17
CA GLY A 51 1.58 3.83 -16.93
C GLY A 51 0.75 3.62 -15.66
N LEU A 52 -0.53 3.26 -15.80
CA LEU A 52 -1.43 3.01 -14.67
C LEU A 52 -1.45 1.51 -14.33
N ALA A 53 -1.06 1.16 -13.11
CA ALA A 53 -1.16 -0.19 -12.59
C ALA A 53 -2.59 -0.49 -12.12
N GLU A 54 -3.46 -0.83 -13.06
CA GLU A 54 -4.86 -1.19 -12.82
C GLU A 54 -5.15 -2.60 -13.35
N ASN A 55 -5.97 -3.36 -12.63
CA ASN A 55 -6.40 -4.69 -13.05
C ASN A 55 -7.87 -4.69 -13.48
N GLN A 56 -8.11 -4.80 -14.78
CA GLN A 56 -9.45 -4.91 -15.36
C GLN A 56 -9.81 -6.34 -15.81
N LEU A 57 -8.91 -7.31 -15.58
CA LEU A 57 -9.00 -8.65 -16.18
C LEU A 57 -10.06 -9.56 -15.54
N CYS A 58 -10.60 -9.17 -14.38
CA CYS A 58 -11.52 -10.01 -13.59
C CYS A 58 -12.84 -9.30 -13.27
N PHE A 59 -13.15 -8.18 -13.93
CA PHE A 59 -14.38 -7.43 -13.67
C PHE A 59 -15.65 -8.22 -14.04
N ASP A 60 -15.57 -9.09 -15.03
CA ASP A 60 -16.64 -10.01 -15.41
C ASP A 60 -17.04 -10.93 -14.25
N LEU A 61 -16.06 -11.49 -13.53
CA LEU A 61 -16.29 -12.36 -12.37
C LEU A 61 -16.98 -11.60 -11.21
N ILE A 62 -16.52 -10.37 -10.94
CA ILE A 62 -17.09 -9.51 -9.89
C ILE A 62 -18.52 -9.10 -10.27
N LYS A 63 -18.72 -8.70 -11.53
CA LYS A 63 -20.03 -8.32 -12.06
C LYS A 63 -21.03 -9.48 -11.96
N GLU A 64 -20.64 -10.67 -12.43
CA GLU A 64 -21.47 -11.87 -12.35
C GLU A 64 -21.86 -12.20 -10.91
N TRP A 65 -20.91 -12.05 -9.97
CA TRP A 65 -21.20 -12.24 -8.55
C TRP A 65 -22.20 -11.20 -8.02
N ILE A 66 -22.05 -9.91 -8.35
CA ILE A 66 -22.99 -8.86 -7.92
C ILE A 66 -24.40 -9.15 -8.45
N GLU A 67 -24.54 -9.51 -9.73
CA GLU A 67 -25.83 -9.82 -10.36
C GLU A 67 -26.53 -11.03 -9.69
N LYS A 68 -25.75 -12.03 -9.24
CA LYS A 68 -26.27 -13.21 -8.54
C LYS A 68 -26.55 -12.97 -7.04
N ASN A 69 -26.04 -11.89 -6.47
CA ASN A 69 -26.13 -11.60 -5.03
C ASN A 69 -26.68 -10.18 -4.77
N PRO A 70 -27.92 -9.87 -5.21
CA PRO A 70 -28.46 -8.51 -5.15
C PRO A 70 -28.53 -7.96 -3.72
N THR A 71 -28.73 -8.81 -2.71
CA THR A 71 -28.79 -8.43 -1.29
C THR A 71 -27.46 -7.88 -0.74
N ALA A 72 -26.34 -8.13 -1.41
CA ALA A 72 -25.02 -7.68 -0.97
C ALA A 72 -24.74 -6.18 -1.21
N SER A 73 -25.56 -5.51 -2.02
CA SER A 73 -25.40 -4.09 -2.35
C SER A 73 -26.61 -3.28 -1.90
N ILE A 74 -26.39 -2.20 -1.14
CA ILE A 74 -27.45 -1.26 -0.74
C ILE A 74 -28.08 -0.52 -1.92
N CYS A 75 -27.46 -0.58 -3.10
CA CYS A 75 -27.95 0.04 -4.32
C CYS A 75 -29.01 -0.81 -5.05
N THR A 76 -29.34 -2.01 -4.55
CA THR A 76 -30.43 -2.84 -5.08
C THR A 76 -31.68 -2.70 -4.23
N ALA A 77 -32.84 -3.08 -4.77
CA ALA A 77 -34.10 -3.07 -4.01
C ALA A 77 -34.01 -4.01 -2.80
N GLU A 78 -33.39 -5.18 -2.97
CA GLU A 78 -33.25 -6.22 -1.97
C GLU A 78 -32.25 -5.85 -0.86
N GLY A 79 -31.16 -5.15 -1.19
CA GLY A 79 -30.15 -4.72 -0.22
C GLY A 79 -30.48 -3.39 0.48
N SER A 80 -31.42 -2.60 -0.06
CA SER A 80 -31.81 -1.30 0.51
C SER A 80 -32.30 -1.36 1.96
N MET A 81 -32.75 -2.51 2.44
CA MET A 81 -33.15 -2.72 3.84
C MET A 81 -32.03 -2.41 4.84
N ALA A 82 -30.76 -2.68 4.46
CA ALA A 82 -29.59 -2.38 5.29
C ALA A 82 -29.10 -0.93 5.18
N PHE A 83 -29.71 -0.10 4.31
CA PHE A 83 -29.24 1.26 4.03
C PHE A 83 -29.16 2.10 5.30
N LYS A 84 -30.19 2.10 6.14
CA LYS A 84 -30.21 2.91 7.36
C LYS A 84 -29.08 2.52 8.32
N ASP A 85 -28.82 1.23 8.46
CA ASP A 85 -27.81 0.72 9.39
C ASP A 85 -26.40 1.06 8.88
N ILE A 86 -26.15 0.87 7.58
CA ILE A 86 -24.87 1.19 6.94
C ILE A 86 -24.63 2.70 6.89
N ALA A 87 -25.64 3.50 6.52
CA ALA A 87 -25.49 4.96 6.39
C ALA A 87 -25.24 5.65 7.73
N ASN A 88 -25.72 5.09 8.85
CA ASN A 88 -25.47 5.61 10.19
C ASN A 88 -24.24 5.01 10.86
N PHE A 89 -23.59 4.03 10.23
CA PHE A 89 -22.41 3.36 10.78
C PHE A 89 -21.20 4.31 10.80
N GLN A 90 -20.58 4.47 11.97
CA GLN A 90 -19.49 5.42 12.19
C GLN A 90 -18.39 4.90 13.12
N ASP A 91 -18.47 3.63 13.53
CA ASP A 91 -17.46 3.04 14.41
C ASP A 91 -16.13 2.93 13.63
N TYR A 92 -15.08 3.56 14.16
CA TYR A 92 -13.77 3.66 13.52
C TYR A 92 -13.07 2.31 13.38
N HIS A 93 -13.49 1.31 14.16
CA HIS A 93 -12.94 -0.01 13.99
C HIS A 93 -13.38 -0.59 12.64
N GLY A 94 -14.50 -0.16 12.06
CA GLY A 94 -15.07 -0.66 10.80
C GLY A 94 -16.22 -1.64 11.03
N LEU A 95 -17.09 -1.82 10.04
CA LEU A 95 -18.28 -2.68 10.15
C LEU A 95 -17.88 -4.03 10.70
N LEU A 96 -18.59 -4.46 11.75
CA LEU A 96 -18.27 -5.72 12.40
C LEU A 96 -18.41 -6.83 11.37
N GLU A 97 -19.42 -6.80 10.49
CA GLU A 97 -19.67 -7.68 9.33
C GLU A 97 -18.52 -7.67 8.31
N PHE A 98 -17.89 -6.51 8.14
CA PHE A 98 -16.78 -6.36 7.20
C PHE A 98 -15.48 -6.90 7.79
N ARG A 99 -15.28 -6.74 9.10
CA ARG A 99 -14.15 -7.30 9.84
C ARG A 99 -14.37 -8.76 10.28
N THR A 100 -15.62 -9.19 10.47
CA THR A 100 -16.10 -10.43 11.11
C THR A 100 -17.47 -10.80 10.54
N VAL A 101 -17.90 -12.06 10.40
CA VAL A 101 -19.33 -12.33 10.12
C VAL A 101 -19.77 -13.54 10.94
N ARG A 102 -20.89 -13.37 11.64
CA ARG A 102 -21.52 -14.38 12.50
C ARG A 102 -22.28 -15.39 11.64
N LEU A 103 -21.80 -16.64 11.61
CA LEU A 103 -22.47 -17.83 12.18
C LEU A 103 -21.95 -19.15 11.59
N LEU A 104 -21.20 -19.17 10.48
CA LEU A 104 -20.62 -20.44 9.99
C LEU A 104 -19.20 -20.37 9.41
N ASP A 105 -18.61 -19.21 9.08
CA ASP A 105 -17.21 -19.12 8.64
C ASP A 105 -16.65 -17.66 8.66
N PRO A 106 -15.97 -17.23 9.75
CA PRO A 106 -15.73 -15.81 10.06
C PRO A 106 -14.46 -15.21 9.41
N TYR A 107 -14.52 -13.88 9.15
CA TYR A 107 -13.44 -12.94 8.78
C TYR A 107 -13.08 -12.84 7.29
N ALA A 108 -13.88 -12.16 6.47
CA ALA A 108 -13.68 -12.07 5.02
C ALA A 108 -12.28 -11.55 4.62
N VAL A 109 -11.81 -10.44 5.21
CA VAL A 109 -10.47 -9.90 4.91
C VAL A 109 -9.36 -10.80 5.45
N ALA A 110 -9.40 -11.18 6.75
CA ALA A 110 -8.38 -12.05 7.34
C ALA A 110 -8.27 -13.41 6.63
N LYS A 111 -9.41 -13.99 6.28
CA LYS A 111 -9.51 -15.25 5.54
C LYS A 111 -9.09 -15.08 4.09
N PHE A 112 -9.43 -13.97 3.44
CA PHE A 112 -8.94 -13.66 2.11
C PHE A 112 -7.41 -13.53 2.12
N MET A 113 -6.84 -12.77 3.06
CA MET A 113 -5.39 -12.66 3.26
C MET A 113 -4.74 -14.02 3.49
N GLY A 114 -5.34 -14.88 4.33
CA GLY A 114 -4.89 -16.25 4.54
C GLY A 114 -4.99 -17.10 3.27
N ARG A 115 -6.09 -17.02 2.52
CA ARG A 115 -6.30 -17.75 1.24
C ARG A 115 -5.31 -17.34 0.16
N VAL A 116 -5.04 -16.03 0.03
CA VAL A 116 -4.05 -15.49 -0.89
C VAL A 116 -2.66 -16.06 -0.59
N ARG A 117 -2.37 -16.35 0.68
CA ARG A 117 -1.14 -17.00 1.16
C ARG A 117 -1.27 -18.54 1.24
N GLY A 118 -2.20 -19.12 0.46
CA GLY A 118 -2.41 -20.57 0.37
C GLY A 118 -2.87 -21.25 1.67
N GLY A 119 -3.40 -20.50 2.62
CA GLY A 119 -3.82 -21.01 3.94
C GLY A 119 -2.66 -21.30 4.90
N ARG A 120 -1.43 -20.90 4.57
CA ARG A 120 -0.22 -21.17 5.39
C ARG A 120 -0.15 -20.30 6.64
N VAL A 121 -0.79 -19.12 6.60
CA VAL A 121 -0.89 -18.19 7.74
C VAL A 121 -2.34 -17.84 8.04
N LYS A 122 -2.59 -17.48 9.31
CA LYS A 122 -3.87 -16.97 9.79
C LYS A 122 -3.67 -15.58 10.38
N PHE A 123 -4.59 -14.68 10.08
CA PHE A 123 -4.58 -13.31 10.60
C PHE A 123 -5.64 -13.18 11.69
N ASP A 124 -5.27 -12.57 12.83
CA ASP A 124 -6.24 -12.21 13.85
C ASP A 124 -7.05 -10.99 13.36
N PRO A 125 -8.37 -11.13 13.15
CA PRO A 125 -9.24 -10.02 12.72
C PRO A 125 -9.25 -8.84 13.69
N ASN A 126 -8.94 -9.04 14.98
CA ASN A 126 -8.87 -7.95 15.95
C ASN A 126 -7.62 -7.08 15.75
N ARG A 127 -6.62 -7.58 15.01
CA ARG A 127 -5.41 -6.85 14.64
C ARG A 127 -5.55 -6.15 13.28
N ILE A 128 -6.66 -6.36 12.57
CA ILE A 128 -6.94 -5.71 11.29
C ILE A 128 -7.57 -4.34 11.55
N VAL A 129 -6.87 -3.27 11.16
CA VAL A 129 -7.37 -1.89 11.26
C VAL A 129 -7.47 -1.23 9.89
N MET A 130 -8.66 -0.70 9.63
CA MET A 130 -9.06 -0.11 8.35
C MET A 130 -8.43 1.26 8.15
N SER A 131 -8.12 1.62 6.91
CA SER A 131 -7.47 2.90 6.59
C SER A 131 -7.90 3.42 5.23
N GLY A 132 -7.40 4.60 4.86
CA GLY A 132 -7.70 5.29 3.62
C GLY A 132 -7.16 4.63 2.32
N GLY A 133 -7.24 3.31 2.17
CA GLY A 133 -6.58 2.52 1.11
C GLY A 133 -5.12 2.27 1.46
N ALA A 134 -4.32 1.69 0.56
CA ALA A 134 -2.88 1.52 0.82
C ALA A 134 -2.17 2.86 1.06
N THR A 135 -2.54 3.92 0.35
CA THR A 135 -2.03 5.29 0.61
C THR A 135 -2.28 5.75 2.04
N GLY A 136 -3.51 5.60 2.55
CA GLY A 136 -3.82 5.96 3.93
C GLY A 136 -3.17 5.03 4.96
N ALA A 137 -3.04 3.73 4.66
CA ALA A 137 -2.35 2.77 5.52
C ALA A 137 -0.88 3.14 5.69
N ASN A 138 -0.17 3.34 4.57
CA ASN A 138 1.24 3.68 4.52
C ASN A 138 1.53 4.99 5.26
N GLU A 139 0.68 6.00 5.12
CA GLU A 139 0.84 7.24 5.89
C GLU A 139 0.55 7.05 7.39
N THR A 140 -0.54 6.36 7.73
CA THR A 140 -0.95 6.15 9.13
C THR A 140 0.10 5.37 9.90
N ILE A 141 0.68 4.33 9.29
CA ILE A 141 1.72 3.55 9.95
C ILE A 141 3.00 4.36 10.16
N MET A 142 3.34 5.29 9.26
CA MET A 142 4.44 6.23 9.51
C MET A 142 4.16 7.13 10.73
N PHE A 143 2.93 7.64 10.87
CA PHE A 143 2.54 8.40 12.07
C PHE A 143 2.64 7.59 13.37
N CYS A 144 2.41 6.28 13.31
CA CYS A 144 2.52 5.40 14.48
C CYS A 144 3.98 5.08 14.85
N LEU A 145 4.87 4.98 13.85
CA LEU A 145 6.20 4.38 14.03
C LEU A 145 7.35 5.39 14.05
N ALA A 146 7.14 6.62 13.58
CA ALA A 146 8.19 7.62 13.44
C ALA A 146 7.73 9.04 13.76
N ASP A 147 8.64 9.81 14.37
CA ASP A 147 8.46 11.24 14.58
C ASP A 147 8.93 12.04 13.35
N ARG A 148 8.57 13.32 13.29
CA ARG A 148 9.05 14.23 12.25
C ARG A 148 10.59 14.28 12.29
N GLY A 149 11.22 14.02 11.14
CA GLY A 149 12.67 14.03 10.97
C GLY A 149 13.33 12.66 11.10
N ASP A 150 12.64 11.66 11.68
CA ASP A 150 13.06 10.26 11.62
C ASP A 150 13.00 9.74 10.18
N ALA A 151 13.62 8.59 9.92
CA ALA A 151 13.73 8.01 8.59
C ALA A 151 13.28 6.55 8.49
N PHE A 152 12.82 6.18 7.30
CA PHE A 152 12.66 4.80 6.87
C PHE A 152 13.59 4.48 5.70
N LEU A 153 14.20 3.30 5.75
CA LEU A 153 14.92 2.70 4.64
C LEU A 153 13.92 2.20 3.59
N VAL A 154 14.19 2.44 2.30
CA VAL A 154 13.31 2.03 1.20
C VAL A 154 14.14 1.51 0.01
N PRO A 155 14.05 0.20 -0.34
CA PRO A 155 14.73 -0.35 -1.51
C PRO A 155 14.34 0.33 -2.82
N SER A 156 15.31 0.79 -3.61
CA SER A 156 15.08 1.42 -4.91
C SER A 156 15.34 0.45 -6.06
N PRO A 157 14.49 0.41 -7.10
CA PRO A 157 13.33 1.28 -7.33
C PRO A 157 12.12 0.91 -6.48
N TYR A 158 11.31 1.91 -6.10
CA TYR A 158 10.09 1.75 -5.30
C TYR A 158 8.91 2.52 -5.89
N TYR A 159 7.71 2.27 -5.36
CA TYR A 159 6.48 2.99 -5.71
C TYR A 159 6.62 4.51 -5.51
N PRO A 160 6.54 5.33 -6.58
CA PRO A 160 6.86 6.76 -6.49
C PRO A 160 6.03 7.54 -5.47
N ALA A 161 4.76 7.17 -5.25
CA ALA A 161 3.92 7.89 -4.31
C ALA A 161 4.30 7.65 -2.84
N PHE A 162 5.21 6.73 -2.52
CA PHE A 162 5.82 6.69 -1.18
C PHE A 162 6.45 8.01 -0.77
N VAL A 163 7.00 8.79 -1.72
CA VAL A 163 7.54 10.12 -1.42
C VAL A 163 6.45 11.03 -0.84
N ARG A 164 5.22 10.94 -1.35
CA ARG A 164 4.07 11.71 -0.85
C ARG A 164 3.52 11.05 0.43
N ASP A 165 3.14 9.78 0.32
CA ASP A 165 2.39 9.03 1.32
C ASP A 165 3.17 8.88 2.62
N LEU A 166 4.48 8.64 2.54
CA LEU A 166 5.31 8.43 3.73
C LEU A 166 5.88 9.72 4.32
N ARG A 167 5.99 10.83 3.55
CA ARG A 167 6.76 12.03 3.97
C ARG A 167 5.95 13.30 4.11
N TRP A 168 4.97 13.55 3.23
CA TRP A 168 4.44 14.91 3.02
C TRP A 168 3.82 15.50 4.29
N ARG A 169 2.96 14.75 4.98
CA ARG A 169 2.32 15.20 6.24
C ARG A 169 3.04 14.72 7.49
N THR A 170 3.70 13.57 7.42
CA THR A 170 4.42 12.94 8.54
C THR A 170 5.73 13.67 8.85
N GLY A 171 6.38 14.24 7.82
CA GLY A 171 7.73 14.78 7.91
C GLY A 171 8.81 13.72 8.10
N VAL A 172 8.50 12.44 7.87
CA VAL A 172 9.46 11.34 7.85
C VAL A 172 10.33 11.45 6.60
N GLN A 173 11.57 10.99 6.69
CA GLN A 173 12.53 10.96 5.60
C GLN A 173 12.59 9.56 4.97
N ILE A 174 12.84 9.51 3.66
CA ILE A 174 13.13 8.27 2.95
C ILE A 174 14.63 8.20 2.69
N ILE A 175 15.24 7.11 3.11
CA ILE A 175 16.64 6.81 2.80
C ILE A 175 16.65 5.65 1.80
N PRO A 176 17.04 5.90 0.53
CA PRO A 176 17.01 4.86 -0.48
C PRO A 176 18.09 3.81 -0.19
N VAL A 177 17.70 2.54 -0.33
CA VAL A 177 18.61 1.40 -0.33
C VAL A 177 18.82 1.01 -1.79
N THR A 178 20.03 1.26 -2.32
CA THR A 178 20.31 1.04 -3.75
C THR A 178 20.29 -0.45 -4.07
N CYS A 179 19.36 -0.88 -4.92
CA CYS A 179 19.40 -2.19 -5.55
C CYS A 179 19.78 -2.03 -7.01
N GLU A 180 20.66 -2.90 -7.51
CA GLU A 180 21.27 -2.75 -8.83
C GLU A 180 20.78 -3.81 -9.81
N SER A 181 20.80 -3.50 -11.11
CA SER A 181 20.49 -4.50 -12.13
C SER A 181 21.48 -5.67 -12.16
N SER A 182 22.69 -5.49 -11.63
CA SER A 182 23.76 -6.49 -11.59
C SER A 182 23.35 -7.77 -10.84
N ASN A 183 22.48 -7.66 -9.84
CA ASN A 183 21.91 -8.79 -9.07
C ASN A 183 20.40 -8.96 -9.26
N ASN A 184 19.83 -8.42 -10.36
CA ASN A 184 18.39 -8.37 -10.61
C ASN A 184 17.60 -7.59 -9.56
N PHE A 185 18.18 -6.50 -9.03
CA PHE A 185 17.57 -5.62 -8.03
C PHE A 185 17.21 -6.34 -6.72
N GLN A 186 17.94 -7.39 -6.36
CA GLN A 186 17.78 -8.04 -5.06
C GLN A 186 18.27 -7.11 -3.94
N ILE A 187 17.54 -7.12 -2.83
CA ILE A 187 17.93 -6.39 -1.62
C ILE A 187 19.08 -7.15 -0.97
N THR A 188 20.21 -6.49 -0.74
CA THR A 188 21.36 -7.07 -0.06
C THR A 188 21.53 -6.46 1.32
N ILE A 189 22.09 -7.25 2.25
CA ILE A 189 22.41 -6.73 3.60
C ILE A 189 23.47 -5.64 3.49
N GLU A 190 24.44 -5.77 2.59
CA GLU A 190 25.48 -4.77 2.39
C GLU A 190 24.89 -3.40 2.00
N ALA A 191 23.90 -3.38 1.09
CA ALA A 191 23.23 -2.14 0.70
C ALA A 191 22.40 -1.55 1.84
N LEU A 192 21.77 -2.39 2.67
CA LEU A 192 21.03 -1.96 3.86
C LEU A 192 21.96 -1.35 4.91
N GLU A 193 23.09 -2.00 5.19
CA GLU A 193 24.11 -1.50 6.10
C GLU A 193 24.68 -0.16 5.62
N GLU A 194 24.97 -0.04 4.33
CA GLU A 194 25.47 1.20 3.75
C GLU A 194 24.46 2.35 3.92
N ALA A 195 23.19 2.11 3.59
CA ALA A 195 22.13 3.10 3.74
C ALA A 195 21.89 3.48 5.21
N TYR A 196 21.90 2.49 6.11
CA TYR A 196 21.73 2.70 7.55
C TYR A 196 22.89 3.49 8.16
N ASN A 197 24.14 3.15 7.81
CA ASN A 197 25.31 3.85 8.31
C ASN A 197 25.38 5.30 7.78
N LYS A 198 25.04 5.52 6.52
CA LYS A 198 24.90 6.88 5.96
C LYS A 198 23.86 7.72 6.73
N ALA A 199 22.76 7.11 7.16
CA ALA A 199 21.76 7.78 7.99
C ALA A 199 22.35 8.21 9.34
N ILE A 200 23.08 7.30 10.00
CA ILE A 200 23.76 7.56 11.28
C ILE A 200 24.79 8.67 11.13
N GLU A 201 25.63 8.64 10.09
CA GLU A 201 26.63 9.66 9.79
C GLU A 201 25.99 11.04 9.57
N ALA A 202 24.80 11.08 8.96
CA ALA A 202 24.00 12.29 8.78
C ALA A 202 23.22 12.69 10.04
N ASN A 203 23.38 11.98 11.16
CA ASN A 203 22.64 12.18 12.42
C ASN A 203 21.11 12.08 12.22
N ILE A 204 20.67 11.16 11.37
CA ILE A 204 19.28 10.84 11.10
C ILE A 204 18.93 9.53 11.79
N ARG A 205 17.90 9.54 12.63
CA ARG A 205 17.44 8.34 13.32
C ARG A 205 16.61 7.48 12.38
N VAL A 206 17.08 6.27 12.10
CA VAL A 206 16.32 5.27 11.33
C VAL A 206 15.33 4.55 12.26
N LYS A 207 14.05 4.54 11.87
CA LYS A 207 12.95 3.91 12.61
C LYS A 207 12.48 2.60 12.01
N GLY A 208 12.77 2.36 10.73
CA GLY A 208 12.43 1.10 10.11
C GLY A 208 12.85 0.96 8.66
N LEU A 209 12.46 -0.16 8.08
CA LEU A 209 12.55 -0.54 6.69
C LEU A 209 11.13 -0.76 6.17
N ILE A 210 10.79 -0.17 5.03
CA ILE A 210 9.56 -0.50 4.30
C ILE A 210 9.91 -1.15 2.97
N ILE A 211 9.29 -2.31 2.71
CA ILE A 211 9.45 -3.07 1.46
C ILE A 211 8.10 -3.26 0.78
N THR A 212 8.14 -3.49 -0.53
CA THR A 212 6.96 -3.89 -1.31
C THR A 212 7.22 -5.29 -1.86
N ASN A 213 6.41 -6.27 -1.45
CA ASN A 213 6.56 -7.67 -1.83
C ASN A 213 5.19 -8.30 -2.07
N PRO A 214 4.82 -8.65 -3.32
CA PRO A 214 5.59 -8.51 -4.56
C PRO A 214 5.90 -7.05 -4.92
N SER A 215 7.05 -6.82 -5.55
CA SER A 215 7.59 -5.47 -5.81
C SER A 215 6.83 -4.72 -6.89
N ASN A 216 6.53 -3.45 -6.61
CA ASN A 216 6.25 -2.42 -7.59
C ASN A 216 7.46 -1.45 -7.60
N PRO A 217 8.18 -1.29 -8.73
CA PRO A 217 7.76 -1.63 -10.11
C PRO A 217 8.29 -2.94 -10.69
N LEU A 218 9.07 -3.73 -9.94
CA LEU A 218 9.84 -4.84 -10.53
C LEU A 218 8.98 -6.04 -10.97
N GLY A 219 7.79 -6.23 -10.38
CA GLY A 219 6.95 -7.39 -10.65
C GLY A 219 7.58 -8.72 -10.21
N THR A 220 8.48 -8.66 -9.22
CA THR A 220 9.20 -9.80 -8.65
C THR A 220 8.78 -10.04 -7.20
N ILE A 221 8.99 -11.26 -6.73
CA ILE A 221 8.82 -11.61 -5.32
C ILE A 221 10.18 -11.75 -4.65
N LEU A 222 10.25 -11.37 -3.39
CA LEU A 222 11.42 -11.64 -2.56
C LEU A 222 11.41 -13.12 -2.17
N ASP A 223 12.58 -13.76 -2.23
CA ASP A 223 12.74 -15.13 -1.75
C ASP A 223 12.77 -15.18 -0.22
N LYS A 224 12.54 -16.39 0.32
CA LYS A 224 12.43 -16.62 1.76
C LYS A 224 13.72 -16.26 2.50
N ASP A 225 14.89 -16.51 1.92
CA ASP A 225 16.18 -16.27 2.60
C ASP A 225 16.50 -14.77 2.64
N THR A 226 16.16 -14.03 1.58
CA THR A 226 16.18 -12.56 1.61
C THR A 226 15.27 -12.04 2.73
N LEU A 227 14.01 -12.48 2.80
CA LEU A 227 13.09 -12.03 3.86
C LEU A 227 13.60 -12.34 5.28
N LYS A 228 14.17 -13.52 5.50
CA LYS A 228 14.82 -13.87 6.78
C LYS A 228 15.97 -12.91 7.11
N SER A 229 16.79 -12.59 6.11
CA SER A 229 17.90 -11.65 6.28
C SER A 229 17.41 -10.26 6.67
N LEU A 230 16.29 -9.79 6.10
CA LEU A 230 15.64 -8.54 6.50
C LEU A 230 15.14 -8.58 7.96
N VAL A 231 14.50 -9.68 8.36
CA VAL A 231 14.03 -9.87 9.75
C VAL A 231 15.20 -9.88 10.74
N ASN A 232 16.33 -10.49 10.39
CA ASN A 232 17.52 -10.43 11.24
C ASN A 232 18.05 -8.99 11.35
N PHE A 233 18.21 -8.31 10.21
CA PHE A 233 18.72 -6.94 10.14
C PHE A 233 17.91 -5.96 11.02
N ILE A 234 16.57 -6.04 10.97
CA ILE A 234 15.70 -5.15 11.75
C ILE A 234 15.72 -5.49 13.25
N ASN A 235 15.80 -6.77 13.62
CA ASN A 235 15.84 -7.20 15.03
C ASN A 235 17.16 -6.78 15.70
N GLU A 236 18.29 -6.94 15.01
CA GLU A 236 19.60 -6.51 15.51
C GLU A 236 19.66 -5.01 15.82
N ARG A 237 18.90 -4.20 15.07
CA ARG A 237 18.84 -2.74 15.20
C ARG A 237 17.65 -2.24 16.03
N ASN A 238 16.74 -3.14 16.41
CA ASN A 238 15.48 -2.80 17.06
C ASN A 238 14.70 -1.70 16.30
N ILE A 239 14.57 -1.88 14.99
CA ILE A 239 13.81 -1.01 14.08
C ILE A 239 12.64 -1.78 13.46
N HIS A 240 11.66 -1.07 12.92
CA HIS A 240 10.45 -1.70 12.36
C HIS A 240 10.67 -2.26 10.95
N LEU A 241 9.90 -3.27 10.57
CA LEU A 241 9.72 -3.75 9.20
C LEU A 241 8.27 -3.58 8.80
N VAL A 242 8.02 -2.80 7.75
CA VAL A 242 6.69 -2.64 7.13
C VAL A 242 6.71 -3.35 5.77
N CYS A 243 5.85 -4.34 5.60
CA CYS A 243 5.73 -5.09 4.35
C CYS A 243 4.44 -4.68 3.63
N ASP A 244 4.56 -3.90 2.56
CA ASP A 244 3.47 -3.65 1.63
C ASP A 244 3.28 -4.87 0.72
N GLU A 245 2.29 -5.70 1.05
CA GLU A 245 1.95 -6.95 0.36
C GLU A 245 0.72 -6.79 -0.55
N ILE A 246 0.42 -5.57 -1.02
CA ILE A 246 -0.74 -5.27 -1.88
C ILE A 246 -0.86 -6.19 -3.12
N TYR A 247 0.27 -6.62 -3.69
CA TYR A 247 0.32 -7.49 -4.87
C TYR A 247 0.29 -8.99 -4.55
N ALA A 248 0.07 -9.41 -3.28
CA ALA A 248 0.14 -10.82 -2.90
C ALA A 248 -0.81 -11.75 -3.69
N ALA A 249 -1.91 -11.21 -4.21
CA ALA A 249 -2.91 -11.94 -5.00
C ALA A 249 -2.64 -11.94 -6.52
N THR A 250 -1.56 -11.30 -7.00
CA THR A 250 -1.28 -11.13 -8.43
C THR A 250 -0.17 -12.05 -8.93
N ILE A 251 0.07 -13.18 -8.25
CA ILE A 251 1.09 -14.15 -8.62
C ILE A 251 0.56 -15.06 -9.71
N PHE A 252 1.17 -14.99 -10.89
CA PHE A 252 0.75 -15.77 -12.07
C PHE A 252 1.80 -16.78 -12.54
N ARG A 253 2.97 -16.84 -11.90
CA ARG A 253 4.05 -17.79 -12.22
C ARG A 253 4.90 -18.12 -10.99
N PRO A 254 5.61 -19.27 -10.98
CA PRO A 254 6.61 -19.56 -9.96
C PRO A 254 7.70 -18.47 -9.88
N PRO A 255 8.34 -18.28 -8.71
CA PRO A 255 8.12 -19.02 -7.46
C PRO A 255 6.80 -18.63 -6.77
N HIS A 256 6.39 -19.40 -5.75
CA HIS A 256 5.24 -19.02 -4.93
C HIS A 256 5.58 -17.81 -4.07
N PHE A 257 4.62 -16.90 -3.91
CA PHE A 257 4.75 -15.80 -2.96
C PHE A 257 4.89 -16.31 -1.53
N THR A 258 5.87 -15.75 -0.82
CA THR A 258 6.11 -15.97 0.61
C THR A 258 5.82 -14.65 1.32
N SER A 259 4.79 -14.63 2.17
CA SER A 259 4.49 -13.48 3.02
C SER A 259 5.47 -13.40 4.18
N ILE A 260 5.72 -12.18 4.69
CA ILE A 260 6.52 -12.00 5.91
C ILE A 260 5.92 -12.76 7.10
N SER A 261 4.59 -12.86 7.19
CA SER A 261 3.91 -13.66 8.23
C SER A 261 4.28 -15.14 8.18
N GLU A 262 4.63 -15.69 7.01
CA GLU A 262 5.07 -17.08 6.90
C GLU A 262 6.53 -17.24 7.35
N VAL A 263 7.33 -16.19 7.21
CA VAL A 263 8.76 -16.21 7.56
C VAL A 263 8.94 -16.16 9.07
N ILE A 264 8.20 -15.27 9.75
CA ILE A 264 8.33 -15.07 11.21
C ILE A 264 7.82 -16.28 12.02
N GLN A 265 6.96 -17.13 11.44
CA GLN A 265 6.56 -18.39 12.10
C GLN A 265 7.73 -19.35 12.33
N ASP A 266 8.79 -19.24 11.52
CA ASP A 266 9.99 -20.09 11.57
C ASP A 266 11.19 -19.37 12.21
N MET A 267 11.00 -18.19 12.81
CA MET A 267 12.07 -17.36 13.36
C MET A 267 11.78 -16.93 14.79
N ASP A 268 12.84 -16.75 15.57
CA ASP A 268 12.77 -16.02 16.85
C ASP A 268 12.95 -14.53 16.53
N SER A 269 11.83 -13.82 16.37
CA SER A 269 11.78 -12.39 16.04
C SER A 269 10.94 -11.61 17.04
N ASN A 270 11.23 -10.32 17.18
CA ASN A 270 10.31 -9.41 17.85
C ASN A 270 9.17 -9.04 16.90
N ASP A 271 8.06 -9.78 16.99
CA ASP A 271 6.88 -9.58 16.14
C ASP A 271 6.23 -8.20 16.30
N ASP A 272 6.48 -7.48 17.40
CA ASP A 272 6.00 -6.10 17.60
C ASP A 272 6.68 -5.10 16.64
N LEU A 273 7.76 -5.51 15.99
CA LEU A 273 8.48 -4.70 15.00
C LEU A 273 7.95 -4.91 13.58
N ILE A 274 7.13 -5.92 13.32
CA ILE A 274 6.79 -6.37 11.96
C ILE A 274 5.31 -6.12 11.67
N HIS A 275 5.05 -5.40 10.57
CA HIS A 275 3.72 -4.92 10.20
C HIS A 275 3.42 -5.22 8.73
N ILE A 276 2.15 -5.42 8.39
CA ILE A 276 1.73 -5.66 7.00
C ILE A 276 0.79 -4.55 6.55
N VAL A 277 1.11 -3.96 5.40
CA VAL A 277 0.16 -3.16 4.63
C VAL A 277 -0.39 -4.05 3.52
N TYR A 278 -1.71 -4.00 3.32
CA TYR A 278 -2.38 -4.75 2.25
C TYR A 278 -3.24 -3.80 1.41
N ASN A 279 -3.95 -4.30 0.39
CA ASN A 279 -5.14 -3.65 -0.17
C ASN A 279 -5.97 -4.68 -0.95
N VAL A 280 -7.30 -4.58 -0.83
CA VAL A 280 -8.24 -5.35 -1.65
C VAL A 280 -8.66 -4.56 -2.90
N GLU A 281 -8.45 -3.24 -2.95
CA GLU A 281 -8.88 -2.35 -4.03
C GLU A 281 -8.11 -2.52 -5.35
N PHE A 282 -7.00 -3.26 -5.38
CA PHE A 282 -6.29 -3.55 -6.65
C PHE A 282 -7.21 -4.18 -7.71
N TRP A 283 -8.36 -4.73 -7.29
CA TRP A 283 -9.37 -5.38 -8.13
C TRP A 283 -10.66 -4.55 -8.33
N ILE A 284 -10.83 -3.42 -7.63
CA ILE A 284 -12.10 -2.68 -7.54
C ILE A 284 -11.86 -1.16 -7.48
N SER A 285 -11.08 -0.59 -8.39
CA SER A 285 -10.92 0.88 -8.58
C SER A 285 -12.21 1.58 -9.06
N LEU A 286 -13.39 1.05 -8.74
CA LEU A 286 -14.68 1.39 -9.36
C LEU A 286 -15.28 2.73 -8.94
N PHE A 287 -14.65 3.51 -8.04
CA PHE A 287 -15.23 4.78 -7.63
C PHE A 287 -14.21 5.91 -7.49
N PRO A 288 -14.10 6.77 -8.51
CA PRO A 288 -13.21 7.93 -8.48
C PRO A 288 -13.57 8.99 -7.41
N ASN A 289 -14.77 8.94 -6.82
CA ASN A 289 -15.32 10.03 -6.00
C ASN A 289 -16.21 9.60 -4.81
N SER A 290 -16.21 8.34 -4.36
CA SER A 290 -17.04 7.93 -3.21
C SER A 290 -16.23 7.76 -1.92
N ILE A 291 -16.59 8.57 -0.92
CA ILE A 291 -16.33 8.29 0.49
C ILE A 291 -17.19 7.09 0.86
N LEU A 292 -16.63 5.87 0.94
CA LEU A 292 -17.16 4.76 1.76
C LEU A 292 -16.23 3.53 1.71
N THR A 293 -15.80 3.12 2.92
CA THR A 293 -15.09 1.89 3.32
C THR A 293 -13.88 1.48 2.48
N ARG A 294 -12.74 2.03 2.86
CA ARG A 294 -11.41 1.61 2.41
C ARG A 294 -10.82 0.62 3.43
N CYS A 295 -10.26 -0.49 2.98
CA CYS A 295 -10.11 -1.70 3.79
C CYS A 295 -8.67 -2.13 3.86
N ASN A 296 -8.09 -2.27 5.07
CA ASN A 296 -6.76 -2.87 5.30
C ASN A 296 -6.55 -3.40 6.71
N ALA A 297 -5.45 -4.15 6.89
CA ALA A 297 -4.95 -4.69 8.15
C ALA A 297 -3.66 -3.96 8.55
N PHE A 298 -3.33 -3.95 9.85
CA PHE A 298 -2.01 -3.56 10.36
C PHE A 298 -1.25 -4.82 10.78
#